data_AF-A0A0Q9Q4I8-F1
#
_entry.id   AF-A0A0Q9Q4I8-F1
#
_cell.length_a   1.000
_cell.length_b   1.000
_cell.length_c   1.000
_cell.angle_alpha   90.00
_cell.angle_beta   90.00
_cell.angle_gamma   90.00
#
_symmetry.space_group_name_H-M   'P 1'
#
loop_
_entity.id
_entity.type
_entity.pdbx_description
1 polymer ?
#
loop_
_entity_poly.entity_id
_entity_poly.type
_entity_poly.pdbx_seq_one_letter_code
_entity_poly.pdbx_strand_id
1 'polypeptide(L)'
;MTERRLSEPGGRLCAVALADRPLVPEDWVLRIDAVLGALPRCAQEAAWTGTRWRVGSATVAHVFGGEDQVFRITFRGEPDEVAAFEHMGHPYFRSSWGGNVIGMVLDDDAGIDWDELGELLTDSYCIQAPASLAEQVVRPGG
;
A
#
# COMPACT_ATOMS: atom_id res chain seq x y z
N MET A 1 32.11 -41.70 -0.29
CA MET A 1 31.55 -40.94 -1.43
C MET A 1 30.97 -39.67 -0.84
N THR A 2 31.68 -38.56 -1.06
CA THR A 2 31.45 -37.26 -0.43
C THR A 2 30.85 -36.34 -1.48
N GLU A 3 29.65 -35.81 -1.23
CA GLU A 3 29.13 -34.63 -1.94
C GLU A 3 28.40 -33.77 -0.89
N ARG A 4 29.11 -32.80 -0.31
CA ARG A 4 29.21 -31.38 -0.73
C ARG A 4 27.87 -30.63 -0.62
N ARG A 5 27.81 -29.89 0.48
CA ARG A 5 27.04 -28.68 0.75
C ARG A 5 26.95 -27.76 -0.49
N LEU A 6 25.74 -27.34 -0.82
CA LEU A 6 25.47 -26.03 -1.42
C LEU A 6 24.59 -25.24 -0.45
N SER A 7 25.03 -24.02 -0.22
CA SER A 7 24.50 -23.03 0.70
C SER A 7 23.94 -21.92 -0.18
N GLU A 8 22.70 -21.51 0.04
CA GLU A 8 22.18 -20.22 -0.42
C GLU A 8 21.32 -19.61 0.70
N PRO A 9 21.64 -18.38 1.16
CA PRO A 9 20.77 -17.62 2.05
C PRO A 9 19.97 -16.62 1.21
N GLY A 10 18.67 -16.85 1.05
CA GLY A 10 17.74 -15.90 0.42
C GLY A 10 16.57 -15.68 1.37
N GLY A 11 16.56 -14.54 2.06
CA GLY A 11 15.58 -14.22 3.09
C GLY A 11 14.15 -14.26 2.57
N ARG A 12 13.39 -15.27 3.01
CA ARG A 12 11.94 -15.30 2.85
C ARG A 12 11.35 -14.54 4.03
N LEU A 13 10.86 -13.33 3.80
CA LEU A 13 10.12 -12.58 4.80
C LEU A 13 8.81 -13.35 5.06
N CYS A 14 8.77 -14.09 6.17
CA CYS A 14 7.56 -14.72 6.67
C CYS A 14 6.62 -13.63 7.18
N ALA A 15 5.60 -13.29 6.40
CA ALA A 15 4.40 -12.67 6.93
C ALA A 15 3.72 -13.70 7.86
N VAL A 16 3.83 -13.51 9.18
CA VAL A 16 3.09 -14.33 10.13
C VAL A 16 1.64 -13.84 10.10
N ALA A 17 0.78 -14.59 9.40
CA ALA A 17 -0.67 -14.38 9.47
C ALA A 17 -1.13 -14.60 10.92
N LEU A 18 -1.77 -13.59 11.52
CA LEU A 18 -2.70 -13.87 12.62
C LEU A 18 -3.81 -14.74 12.04
N ALA A 19 -4.13 -15.87 12.68
CA ALA A 19 -4.84 -17.02 12.11
C ALA A 19 -6.22 -16.73 11.45
N ASP A 20 -6.78 -15.53 11.59
CA ASP A 20 -8.08 -15.15 11.02
C ASP A 20 -8.00 -14.14 9.85
N ARG A 21 -6.82 -13.59 9.53
CA ARG A 21 -6.67 -12.61 8.44
C ARG A 21 -5.93 -13.22 7.25
N PRO A 22 -6.48 -13.12 6.02
CA PRO A 22 -5.77 -13.62 4.85
C PRO A 22 -4.51 -12.77 4.60
N LEU A 23 -3.46 -13.43 4.14
CA LEU A 23 -2.28 -12.73 3.62
C LEU A 23 -2.65 -12.08 2.29
N VAL A 24 -2.22 -10.84 2.10
CA VAL A 24 -2.37 -10.14 0.82
C VAL A 24 -1.61 -10.91 -0.26
N PRO A 25 -2.21 -11.16 -1.44
CA PRO A 25 -1.51 -11.79 -2.56
C PRO A 25 -0.18 -11.10 -2.87
N GLU A 26 0.87 -11.89 -3.08
CA GLU A 26 2.24 -11.38 -3.30
C GLU A 26 2.30 -10.48 -4.55
N ASP A 27 1.63 -10.87 -5.63
CA ASP A 27 1.56 -10.07 -6.86
C ASP A 27 0.96 -8.68 -6.63
N TRP A 28 0.00 -8.54 -5.71
CA TRP A 28 -0.58 -7.23 -5.39
C TRP A 28 0.41 -6.36 -4.63
N VAL A 29 1.14 -6.95 -3.67
CA VAL A 29 2.21 -6.24 -2.95
C VAL A 29 3.29 -5.79 -3.92
N LEU A 30 3.71 -6.65 -4.85
CA LEU A 30 4.72 -6.32 -5.86
C LEU A 30 4.24 -5.21 -6.82
N ARG A 31 2.96 -5.21 -7.22
CA ARG A 31 2.38 -4.12 -8.04
C ARG A 31 2.39 -2.78 -7.30
N ILE A 32 1.98 -2.78 -6.03
CA ILE A 32 2.01 -1.57 -5.21
C ILE A 32 3.45 -1.10 -5.01
N ASP A 33 4.38 -2.02 -4.77
CA ASP A 33 5.81 -1.70 -4.59
C ASP A 33 6.46 -1.17 -5.86
N ALA A 34 6.04 -1.62 -7.05
CA ALA A 34 6.50 -1.07 -8.32
C ALA A 34 6.22 0.44 -8.45
N VAL A 35 5.15 0.94 -7.82
CA VAL A 35 4.84 2.37 -7.75
C VAL A 35 5.59 3.02 -6.58
N LEU A 36 5.33 2.55 -5.35
CA LEU A 36 5.79 3.24 -4.14
C LEU A 36 7.29 3.08 -3.91
N GLY A 37 7.89 1.94 -4.25
CA GLY A 37 9.32 1.69 -4.13
C GLY A 37 10.17 2.49 -5.12
N ALA A 38 9.57 3.02 -6.19
CA ALA A 38 10.24 3.94 -7.10
C ALA A 38 10.33 5.37 -6.54
N LEU A 39 9.53 5.71 -5.53
CA LEU A 39 9.46 7.06 -4.97
C LEU A 39 10.62 7.32 -3.99
N PRO A 40 11.18 8.55 -3.95
CA PRO A 40 12.37 8.85 -3.16
C PRO A 40 12.22 8.52 -1.67
N ARG A 41 13.08 7.63 -1.15
CA ARG A 41 13.08 7.26 0.29
C ARG A 41 11.74 6.71 0.79
N CYS A 42 10.92 6.17 -0.09
CA CYS A 42 9.76 5.38 0.27
C CYS A 42 10.18 3.91 0.40
N ALA A 43 9.90 3.28 1.53
CA ALA A 43 10.33 1.91 1.81
C ALA A 43 9.15 1.03 2.22
N GLN A 44 9.14 -0.20 1.69
CA GLN A 44 8.25 -1.25 2.12
C GLN A 44 8.66 -1.80 3.50
N GLU A 45 7.70 -1.97 4.40
CA GLU A 45 7.88 -2.55 5.72
C GLU A 45 6.76 -3.55 6.03
N ALA A 46 7.10 -4.61 6.76
CA ALA A 46 6.08 -5.46 7.39
C ALA A 46 5.34 -4.67 8.47
N ALA A 47 4.00 -4.77 8.47
CA ALA A 47 3.15 -4.18 9.51
C ALA A 47 2.61 -5.28 10.43
N TRP A 48 1.94 -4.88 11.53
CA TRP A 48 1.31 -5.82 12.45
C TRP A 48 0.29 -6.73 11.73
N THR A 49 -0.35 -6.21 10.67
CA THR A 49 -1.09 -6.94 9.64
C THR A 49 -0.68 -6.44 8.26
N GLY A 50 -0.45 -7.34 7.31
CA GLY A 50 -0.13 -6.96 5.92
C GLY A 50 1.17 -6.16 5.77
N THR A 51 1.20 -5.28 4.78
CA THR A 51 2.40 -4.57 4.30
C THR A 51 2.13 -3.07 4.23
N ARG A 52 3.07 -2.24 4.69
CA ARG A 52 2.98 -0.78 4.60
C ARG A 52 4.17 -0.18 3.88
N TRP A 53 3.98 1.03 3.37
CA TRP A 53 5.03 1.85 2.79
C TRP A 53 5.16 3.15 3.54
N ARG A 54 6.39 3.58 3.78
CA ARG A 54 6.69 4.79 4.57
C ARG A 54 7.75 5.65 3.94
N VAL A 55 7.59 6.96 4.11
CA VAL A 55 8.63 7.96 3.88
C VAL A 55 9.04 8.55 5.22
N GLY A 56 10.26 8.24 5.66
CA GLY A 56 10.70 8.52 7.03
C GLY A 56 9.77 7.85 8.06
N SER A 57 9.13 8.64 8.92
CA SER A 57 8.17 8.12 9.90
C SER A 57 6.71 8.15 9.42
N ALA A 58 6.41 8.69 8.24
CA ALA A 58 5.05 8.86 7.77
C ALA A 58 4.59 7.64 6.95
N THR A 59 3.45 7.04 7.31
CA THR A 59 2.83 5.98 6.50
C THR A 59 2.16 6.58 5.28
N VAL A 60 2.62 6.17 4.10
CA VAL A 60 2.05 6.53 2.81
C VAL A 60 0.84 5.63 2.56
N ALA A 61 1.07 4.32 2.52
CA ALA A 61 0.03 3.33 2.28
C ALA A 61 0.17 2.11 3.18
N HIS A 62 -0.93 1.38 3.36
CA HIS A 62 -0.98 0.12 4.10
C HIS A 62 -2.01 -0.81 3.49
N VAL A 63 -1.57 -1.96 2.99
CA VAL A 63 -2.41 -3.03 2.43
C VAL A 63 -2.50 -4.21 3.40
N PHE A 64 -3.70 -4.75 3.61
CA PHE A 64 -3.93 -5.84 4.55
C PHE A 64 -5.20 -6.63 4.24
N GLY A 65 -5.26 -7.87 4.71
CA GLY A 65 -6.49 -8.66 4.80
C GLY A 65 -7.25 -8.37 6.09
N GLY A 66 -8.55 -8.09 5.97
CA GLY A 66 -9.46 -7.95 7.11
C GLY A 66 -9.85 -9.30 7.72
N GLU A 67 -10.41 -9.28 8.93
CA GLU A 67 -10.97 -10.50 9.57
C GLU A 67 -12.17 -11.05 8.80
N ASP A 68 -12.83 -10.18 8.03
CA ASP A 68 -13.93 -10.48 7.13
C ASP A 68 -13.48 -11.05 5.78
N GLN A 69 -12.20 -11.41 5.64
CA GLN A 69 -11.59 -11.93 4.41
C GLN A 69 -11.54 -10.94 3.25
N VAL A 70 -11.86 -9.66 3.49
CA VAL A 70 -11.80 -8.61 2.47
C VAL A 70 -10.45 -7.90 2.53
N PHE A 71 -9.78 -7.81 1.39
CA PHE A 71 -8.52 -7.07 1.25
C PHE A 71 -8.79 -5.58 1.11
N ARG A 72 -7.95 -4.77 1.77
CA ARG A 72 -8.05 -3.32 1.77
C ARG A 72 -6.68 -2.69 1.65
N ILE A 73 -6.64 -1.53 1.01
CA ILE A 73 -5.52 -0.60 1.10
C ILE A 73 -6.01 0.72 1.68
N THR A 74 -5.22 1.32 2.56
CA THR A 74 -5.44 2.68 3.06
C THR A 74 -4.30 3.58 2.67
N PHE A 75 -4.61 4.83 2.31
CA PHE A 75 -3.66 5.85 1.89
C PHE A 75 -4.15 7.25 2.32
N ARG A 76 -3.37 8.29 2.03
CA ARG A 76 -3.72 9.68 2.34
C ARG A 76 -4.29 10.38 1.12
N GLY A 77 -5.33 11.18 1.33
CA GLY A 77 -5.83 12.13 0.35
C GLY A 77 -5.99 13.51 0.95
N GLU A 78 -6.17 14.50 0.08
CA GLU A 78 -6.56 15.85 0.50
C GLU A 78 -7.98 15.85 1.10
N PRO A 79 -8.32 16.81 1.96
CA PRO A 79 -9.65 16.85 2.59
C PRO A 79 -10.82 16.82 1.61
N ASP A 80 -10.67 17.51 0.46
CA ASP A 80 -11.70 17.57 -0.58
C ASP A 80 -11.82 16.23 -1.32
N GLU A 81 -10.71 15.51 -1.53
CA GLU A 81 -10.72 14.17 -2.09
C GLU A 81 -11.37 13.16 -1.15
N VAL A 82 -11.08 13.23 0.16
CA VAL A 82 -11.72 12.35 1.16
C VAL A 82 -13.24 12.49 1.09
N ALA A 83 -13.75 13.71 0.97
CA ALA A 83 -15.18 13.96 0.82
C ALA A 83 -15.73 13.44 -0.52
N ALA A 84 -14.96 13.54 -1.61
CA ALA A 84 -15.35 13.01 -2.92
C ALA A 84 -15.42 11.48 -2.91
N PHE A 85 -14.42 10.80 -2.35
CA PHE A 85 -14.41 9.34 -2.22
C PHE A 85 -15.53 8.82 -1.32
N GLU A 86 -15.85 9.54 -0.24
CA GLU A 86 -17.01 9.21 0.60
C GLU A 86 -18.33 9.27 -0.19
N HIS A 87 -18.47 10.22 -1.13
CA HIS A 87 -19.65 10.30 -2.00
C HIS A 87 -19.68 9.24 -3.10
N MET A 88 -18.53 8.84 -3.65
CA MET A 88 -18.47 7.78 -4.67
C MET A 88 -18.88 6.40 -4.11
N GLY A 89 -18.59 6.14 -2.83
CA GLY A 89 -18.90 4.85 -2.20
C GLY A 89 -18.00 3.73 -2.74
N HIS A 90 -18.50 2.49 -2.75
CA HIS A 90 -17.71 1.30 -3.13
C HIS A 90 -16.97 1.50 -4.48
N PRO A 91 -15.66 1.17 -4.57
CA PRO A 91 -14.85 0.42 -3.60
C PRO A 91 -14.24 1.28 -2.47
N TYR A 92 -14.48 2.58 -2.48
CA TYR A 92 -13.90 3.52 -1.53
C TYR A 92 -14.72 3.62 -0.24
N PHE A 93 -14.03 3.88 0.87
CA PHE A 93 -14.64 4.12 2.17
C PHE A 93 -13.80 5.11 2.97
N ARG A 94 -14.47 5.91 3.81
CA ARG A 94 -13.78 6.74 4.80
C ARG A 94 -13.33 5.86 5.95
N SER A 95 -12.04 5.90 6.28
CA SER A 95 -11.56 5.24 7.48
C SER A 95 -12.13 5.90 8.73
N SER A 96 -12.44 5.11 9.76
CA SER A 96 -12.90 5.63 11.05
C SER A 96 -11.78 6.26 11.88
N TRP A 97 -10.52 6.15 11.45
CA TRP A 97 -9.36 6.73 12.12
C TRP A 97 -8.55 7.66 11.20
N GLY A 98 -8.19 8.84 11.73
CA GLY A 98 -7.44 9.86 11.01
C GLY A 98 -8.31 10.71 10.07
N GLY A 99 -8.07 12.03 10.05
CA GLY A 99 -8.90 12.98 9.29
C GLY A 99 -8.68 12.97 7.78
N ASN A 100 -7.64 12.28 7.29
CA ASN A 100 -7.23 12.28 5.88
C ASN A 100 -6.89 10.87 5.36
N VAL A 101 -7.55 9.84 5.90
CA VAL A 101 -7.32 8.45 5.49
C VAL A 101 -8.47 7.98 4.60
N ILE A 102 -8.13 7.62 3.38
CA ILE A 102 -9.02 6.96 2.43
C ILE A 102 -8.72 5.47 2.47
N GLY A 103 -9.77 4.65 2.45
CA GLY A 103 -9.68 3.22 2.28
C GLY A 103 -10.28 2.80 0.94
N MET A 104 -9.70 1.78 0.32
CA MET A 104 -10.21 1.14 -0.88
C MET A 104 -10.22 -0.37 -0.70
N VAL A 105 -11.33 -1.02 -1.07
CA VAL A 105 -11.43 -2.48 -1.15
C VAL A 105 -10.68 -2.96 -2.39
N LEU A 106 -9.87 -4.00 -2.23
CA LEU A 106 -9.18 -4.67 -3.33
C LEU A 106 -9.90 -5.99 -3.61
N ASP A 107 -10.53 -6.07 -4.77
CA ASP A 107 -11.30 -7.24 -5.20
C ASP A 107 -10.95 -7.56 -6.66
N ASP A 108 -10.33 -8.72 -6.88
CA ASP A 108 -9.93 -9.18 -8.22
C ASP A 108 -11.15 -9.41 -9.12
N ASP A 109 -12.26 -9.91 -8.54
CA ASP A 109 -13.48 -10.23 -9.28
C ASP A 109 -14.20 -8.96 -9.76
N ALA A 110 -14.10 -7.87 -8.98
CA ALA A 110 -14.66 -6.57 -9.33
C ALA A 110 -13.78 -5.79 -10.34
N GLY A 111 -12.53 -6.20 -10.52
CA GLY A 111 -11.54 -5.52 -11.35
C GLY A 111 -10.89 -4.35 -10.61
N ILE A 112 -9.63 -4.52 -10.20
CA ILE A 112 -8.83 -3.44 -9.59
C ILE A 112 -8.20 -2.61 -10.70
N ASP A 113 -8.52 -1.31 -10.73
CA ASP A 113 -7.80 -0.34 -11.56
C ASP A 113 -6.44 -0.02 -10.91
N TRP A 114 -5.40 -0.72 -11.37
CA TRP A 114 -4.05 -0.55 -10.83
C TRP A 114 -3.38 0.75 -11.26
N ASP A 115 -3.80 1.33 -12.40
CA ASP A 115 -3.28 2.59 -12.87
C ASP A 115 -3.85 3.73 -12.01
N GLU A 116 -5.17 3.76 -11.80
CA GLU A 116 -5.83 4.71 -10.88
C GLU A 116 -5.26 4.59 -9.45
N LEU A 117 -5.12 3.36 -8.94
CA LEU A 117 -4.49 3.15 -7.62
C LEU A 117 -3.06 3.70 -7.58
N GLY A 118 -2.29 3.54 -8.66
CA GLY A 118 -0.92 4.06 -8.75
C GLY A 118 -0.86 5.59 -8.63
N GLU A 119 -1.80 6.30 -9.26
CA GLU A 119 -1.93 7.76 -9.14
C GLU A 119 -2.25 8.17 -7.70
N LEU A 120 -3.26 7.55 -7.09
CA LEU A 120 -3.67 7.83 -5.71
C LEU A 120 -2.57 7.58 -4.69
N LEU A 121 -1.77 6.53 -4.89
CA LEU A 121 -0.62 6.23 -4.03
C LEU A 121 0.51 7.24 -4.20
N THR A 122 0.70 7.77 -5.41
CA THR A 122 1.69 8.82 -5.70
C THR A 122 1.29 10.15 -5.04
N ASP A 123 0.01 10.51 -5.09
CA ASP A 123 -0.51 11.69 -4.39
C ASP A 123 -0.44 11.54 -2.87
N SER A 124 -0.79 10.35 -2.36
CA SER A 124 -0.61 10.03 -0.95
C SER A 124 0.85 10.16 -0.49
N TYR A 125 1.82 9.82 -1.33
CA TYR A 125 3.24 10.03 -1.02
C TYR A 125 3.55 11.52 -0.96
N CYS A 126 3.08 12.31 -1.93
CA CYS A 126 3.33 13.74 -1.99
C CYS A 126 2.77 14.49 -0.78
N ILE A 127 1.63 14.03 -0.22
CA ILE A 127 1.03 14.57 1.01
C ILE A 127 1.91 14.26 2.24
N GLN A 128 2.49 13.06 2.30
CA GLN A 128 3.21 12.57 3.47
C GLN A 128 4.71 12.92 3.47
N ALA A 129 5.29 13.08 2.29
CA ALA A 129 6.71 13.34 2.13
C ALA A 129 7.05 14.79 2.51
N PRO A 130 8.25 15.04 3.07
CA PRO A 130 8.79 16.40 3.16
C PRO A 130 8.78 17.06 1.78
N ALA A 131 8.53 18.38 1.71
CA ALA A 131 8.42 19.12 0.45
C ALA A 131 9.58 18.85 -0.53
N SER A 132 10.82 18.83 -0.02
CA SER A 132 12.03 18.56 -0.82
C SER A 132 12.03 17.20 -1.52
N LEU A 133 11.27 16.23 -1.02
CA LEU A 133 11.10 14.92 -1.65
C LEU A 133 9.89 14.85 -2.56
N ALA A 134 8.79 15.51 -2.18
CA ALA A 134 7.60 15.59 -3.02
C ALA A 134 7.89 16.32 -4.35
N GLU A 135 8.70 17.38 -4.31
CA GLU A 135 9.12 18.16 -5.49
C GLU A 135 9.95 17.34 -6.51
N GLN A 136 10.48 16.17 -6.13
CA GLN A 136 11.24 15.30 -7.02
C GLN A 136 10.35 14.32 -7.81
N VAL A 137 9.07 14.23 -7.44
CA VAL A 137 8.12 13.31 -8.07
C VAL A 137 7.41 14.03 -9.21
N VAL A 138 7.48 13.44 -10.40
CA VAL A 138 6.64 13.84 -11.53
C VAL A 138 5.24 13.31 -11.27
N ARG A 139 4.27 14.20 -11.09
CA ARG A 139 2.87 13.80 -10.94
C ARG A 139 2.28 13.50 -12.32
N PRO A 140 1.63 12.33 -12.52
CA PRO A 140 0.81 12.13 -13.71
C PRO A 140 -0.33 13.17 -13.70
N GLY A 141 -0.47 13.93 -14.79
CA GLY A 141 -1.49 14.99 -14.93
C GLY A 141 -1.02 16.44 -14.72
N GLY A 142 0.29 16.69 -14.58
CA GLY A 142 0.88 18.04 -14.56
C GLY A 142 0.73 18.83 -15.85
#